data_AF-A0A5P6P747-F1
#
_entry.id   AF-A0A5P6P747-F1
#
_cell.length_a   1.000
_cell.length_b   1.000
_cell.length_c   1.000
_cell.angle_alpha   90.00
_cell.angle_beta   90.00
_cell.angle_gamma   90.00
#
_symmetry.space_group_name_H-M   'P 1'
#
loop_
_entity.id
_entity.type
_entity.pdbx_description
1 polymer ?
#
loop_
_entity_poly.entity_id
_entity_poly.type
_entity_poly.pdbx_seq_one_letter_code
_entity_poly.pdbx_strand_id
1 'polypeptide(L)'
;MAASGERIFLQAIRHYCANHGIAVDVRAGGWLIAMHRGARRHFAFGYDIGLNSAIAHRLANDKSATAEALTLEGVPCIPHQLFLNPKLGETIVGAGWREAMLGLLHDHPEGVVVKPNEGTSGRSVFRATTEAELDHASGEVFSMSAGLVISPYVAIEEEVRVILLDEEPLVVYSKQRGADWRHNLDAGAQPVLMEDGDVRAACVKLAIDAARAIGITFASIDVVRVHGAWQVLEINSGVMMEALGKLHPELVQATYDAALDRVFGDHR
;
A
#
# COMPACT_ATOMS: atom_id res chain seq x y z
N MET A 1 24.84 -5.09 19.25
CA MET A 1 23.53 -5.27 19.90
C MET A 1 22.57 -4.26 19.26
N ALA A 2 21.69 -4.71 18.37
CA ALA A 2 20.65 -3.84 17.82
C ALA A 2 19.69 -3.44 18.95
N ALA A 3 19.37 -2.16 19.06
CA ALA A 3 18.37 -1.68 20.01
C ALA A 3 17.03 -2.36 19.67
N SER A 4 16.37 -2.98 20.66
CA SER A 4 15.19 -3.86 20.46
C SER A 4 13.89 -3.14 20.07
N GLY A 5 13.97 -2.10 19.24
CA GLY A 5 12.84 -1.32 18.73
C GLY A 5 13.14 -0.51 17.46
N GLU A 6 14.31 -0.70 16.84
CA GLU A 6 14.63 -0.04 15.56
C GLU A 6 13.91 -0.75 14.41
N ARG A 7 13.28 0.02 13.51
CA ARG A 7 12.57 -0.52 12.33
C ARG A 7 13.52 -1.32 11.43
N ILE A 8 13.10 -2.47 10.91
CA ILE A 8 13.87 -3.29 9.98
C ILE A 8 14.29 -2.47 8.75
N PHE A 9 13.43 -1.57 8.27
CA PHE A 9 13.79 -0.62 7.21
C PHE A 9 15.05 0.20 7.51
N LEU A 10 15.14 0.75 8.73
CA LEU A 10 16.29 1.57 9.13
C LEU A 10 17.55 0.69 9.34
N GLN A 11 17.38 -0.50 9.91
CA GLN A 11 18.48 -1.46 10.05
C GLN A 11 19.08 -1.82 8.69
N ALA A 12 18.24 -2.09 7.69
CA ALA A 12 18.67 -2.45 6.35
C ALA A 12 19.44 -1.31 5.65
N ILE A 13 18.93 -0.07 5.74
CA ILE A 13 19.64 1.11 5.20
C ILE A 13 21.01 1.28 5.86
N ARG A 14 21.10 1.15 7.19
CA ARG A 14 22.39 1.26 7.90
C ARG A 14 23.36 0.18 7.48
N HIS A 15 22.89 -1.06 7.33
CA HIS A 15 23.70 -2.19 6.89
C HIS A 15 24.29 -1.93 5.50
N TYR A 16 23.43 -1.60 4.53
CA TYR A 16 23.86 -1.26 3.17
C TYR A 16 24.88 -0.12 3.18
N CYS A 17 24.58 0.99 3.87
CA CYS A 17 25.43 2.17 3.86
C CYS A 17 26.81 1.91 4.49
N ALA A 18 26.87 1.12 5.57
CA ALA A 18 28.13 0.73 6.19
C ALA A 18 29.03 -0.06 5.22
N ASN A 19 28.45 -0.94 4.41
CA ASN A 19 29.18 -1.75 3.42
C ASN A 19 29.62 -0.95 2.19
N HIS A 20 28.98 0.19 1.90
CA HIS A 20 29.21 0.99 0.69
C HIS A 20 29.91 2.35 0.97
N GLY A 21 30.37 2.58 2.20
CA GLY A 21 31.03 3.84 2.57
C GLY A 21 30.11 5.06 2.46
N ILE A 22 28.81 4.88 2.74
CA ILE A 22 27.80 5.93 2.71
C ILE A 22 27.55 6.38 4.16
N ALA A 23 27.69 7.66 4.44
CA ALA A 23 27.41 8.20 5.77
C ALA A 23 25.88 8.34 5.96
N VAL A 24 25.38 7.96 7.14
CA VAL A 24 23.95 8.01 7.49
C VAL A 24 23.72 8.92 8.67
N ASP A 25 22.86 9.92 8.50
CA ASP A 25 22.32 10.76 9.57
C ASP A 25 20.83 10.46 9.76
N VAL A 26 20.43 10.21 11.00
CA VAL A 26 19.07 9.78 11.34
C VAL A 26 18.45 10.81 12.27
N ARG A 27 17.32 11.37 11.82
CA ARG A 27 16.59 12.45 12.48
C ARG A 27 15.15 12.04 12.76
N ALA A 28 14.46 12.83 13.59
CA ALA A 28 13.05 12.65 13.93
C ALA A 28 12.70 11.20 14.33
N GLY A 29 13.49 10.59 15.22
CA GLY A 29 13.23 9.23 15.73
C GLY A 29 13.34 8.13 14.68
N GLY A 30 14.09 8.34 13.60
CA GLY A 30 14.21 7.36 12.51
C GLY A 30 13.29 7.64 11.33
N TRP A 31 12.45 8.69 11.40
CA TRP A 31 11.50 9.02 10.34
C TRP A 31 12.13 9.72 9.14
N LEU A 32 13.21 10.48 9.37
CA LEU A 32 14.01 11.12 8.34
C LEU A 32 15.41 10.53 8.34
N ILE A 33 15.84 9.97 7.21
CA ILE A 33 17.14 9.35 7.04
C ILE A 33 17.86 10.08 5.91
N ALA A 34 19.00 10.69 6.20
CA ALA A 34 19.85 11.33 5.20
C ALA A 34 21.07 10.44 4.95
N MET A 35 21.29 10.10 3.68
CA MET A 35 22.41 9.27 3.21
C MET A 35 23.34 10.11 2.34
N HIS A 36 24.65 10.01 2.58
CA HIS A 36 25.65 10.87 1.97
C HIS A 36 26.79 10.04 1.35
N ARG A 37 27.00 10.22 0.03
CA ARG A 37 28.12 9.61 -0.72
C ARG A 37 28.84 10.70 -1.50
N GLY A 38 29.99 11.14 -1.01
CA GLY A 38 30.69 12.32 -1.54
C GLY A 38 29.80 13.58 -1.49
N ALA A 39 29.60 14.24 -2.63
CA ALA A 39 28.71 15.40 -2.73
C ALA A 39 27.21 15.04 -2.85
N ARG A 40 26.89 13.78 -3.15
CA ARG A 40 25.51 13.32 -3.32
C ARG A 40 24.84 13.13 -1.96
N ARG A 41 23.64 13.70 -1.82
CA ARG A 41 22.75 13.47 -0.68
C ARG A 41 21.46 12.85 -1.18
N HIS A 42 21.00 11.82 -0.47
CA HIS A 42 19.72 11.17 -0.72
C HIS A 42 18.93 11.09 0.58
N PHE A 43 17.61 11.18 0.50
CA PHE A 43 16.74 11.10 1.67
C PHE A 43 15.80 9.91 1.55
N ALA A 44 15.57 9.24 2.68
CA ALA A 44 14.41 8.38 2.89
C ALA A 44 13.52 9.00 3.97
N PHE A 45 12.21 8.89 3.80
CA PHE A 45 11.20 9.46 4.69
C PHE A 45 10.10 8.44 4.98
N GLY A 46 9.86 8.11 6.25
CA GLY A 46 8.96 7.03 6.61
C GLY A 46 9.47 5.68 6.11
N TYR A 47 8.80 5.10 5.11
CA TYR A 47 9.21 3.90 4.34
C TYR A 47 9.45 4.19 2.86
N ASP A 48 9.42 5.47 2.46
CA ASP A 48 9.78 5.88 1.11
C ASP A 48 11.29 6.04 1.00
N ILE A 49 11.90 5.24 0.12
CA ILE A 49 13.33 5.29 -0.15
C ILE A 49 13.70 6.33 -1.21
N GLY A 50 12.73 7.04 -1.78
CA GLY A 50 12.95 8.13 -2.74
C GLY A 50 13.21 7.68 -4.18
N LEU A 51 12.68 6.52 -4.57
CA LEU A 51 12.76 6.00 -5.94
C LEU A 51 11.56 6.35 -6.81
N ASN A 52 10.43 6.69 -6.20
CA ASN A 52 9.19 6.98 -6.90
C ASN A 52 9.12 8.46 -7.29
N SER A 53 8.54 8.75 -8.46
CA SER A 53 8.21 10.13 -8.82
C SER A 53 7.16 10.70 -7.83
N ALA A 54 7.12 12.03 -7.69
CA ALA A 54 6.17 12.67 -6.77
C ALA A 54 4.71 12.35 -7.11
N ILE A 55 4.37 12.19 -8.40
CA ILE A 55 3.02 11.86 -8.82
C ILE A 55 2.70 10.38 -8.58
N ALA A 56 3.61 9.46 -8.91
CA ALA A 56 3.42 8.03 -8.67
C ALA A 56 3.26 7.73 -7.17
N HIS A 57 4.05 8.39 -6.32
CA HIS A 57 3.91 8.29 -4.87
C HIS A 57 2.51 8.73 -4.39
N ARG A 58 1.99 9.85 -4.91
CA ARG A 58 0.66 10.37 -4.54
C ARG A 58 -0.45 9.47 -5.03
N LEU A 59 -0.40 9.03 -6.28
CA LEU A 59 -1.39 8.12 -6.85
C LEU A 59 -1.47 6.84 -6.03
N ALA A 60 -0.33 6.17 -5.79
CA ALA A 60 -0.31 4.93 -5.03
C ALA A 60 -0.96 5.07 -3.64
N ASN A 61 -0.69 6.17 -2.93
CA ASN A 61 -1.22 6.35 -1.57
C ASN A 61 -2.68 6.85 -1.54
N ASP A 62 -3.25 7.22 -2.69
CA ASP A 62 -4.65 7.63 -2.86
C ASP A 62 -5.45 6.47 -3.48
N LYS A 63 -6.37 5.90 -2.70
CA LYS A 63 -7.10 4.69 -3.11
C LYS A 63 -8.02 4.93 -4.29
N SER A 64 -8.73 6.06 -4.30
CA SER A 64 -9.62 6.39 -5.41
C SER A 64 -8.82 6.73 -6.67
N ALA A 65 -7.78 7.54 -6.57
CA ALA A 65 -6.95 7.88 -7.72
C ALA A 65 -6.21 6.66 -8.29
N THR A 66 -5.76 5.73 -7.45
CA THR A 66 -5.23 4.44 -7.90
C THR A 66 -6.28 3.65 -8.68
N ALA A 67 -7.48 3.47 -8.14
CA ALA A 67 -8.55 2.72 -8.81
C ALA A 67 -8.94 3.33 -10.17
N GLU A 68 -9.02 4.66 -10.25
CA GLU A 68 -9.29 5.39 -11.51
C GLU A 68 -8.15 5.18 -12.52
N ALA A 69 -6.89 5.31 -12.11
CA ALA A 69 -5.73 5.09 -12.99
C ALA A 69 -5.67 3.65 -13.53
N LEU A 70 -5.97 2.66 -12.69
CA LEU A 70 -6.04 1.26 -13.10
C LEU A 70 -7.20 1.02 -14.08
N THR A 71 -8.36 1.63 -13.83
CA THR A 71 -9.53 1.53 -14.72
C THR A 71 -9.26 2.14 -16.09
N LEU A 72 -8.57 3.28 -16.16
CA LEU A 72 -8.18 3.93 -17.42
C LEU A 72 -7.32 3.00 -18.31
N GLU A 73 -6.45 2.20 -17.70
CA GLU A 73 -5.57 1.25 -18.40
C GLU A 73 -6.18 -0.16 -18.52
N GLY A 74 -7.41 -0.36 -18.06
CA GLY A 74 -8.09 -1.65 -18.10
C GLY A 74 -7.49 -2.72 -17.19
N VAL A 75 -6.75 -2.32 -16.14
CA VAL A 75 -6.19 -3.23 -15.14
C VAL A 75 -7.29 -3.58 -14.12
N PRO A 76 -7.62 -4.88 -13.92
CA PRO A 76 -8.65 -5.28 -12.97
C PRO A 76 -8.33 -4.84 -11.53
N CYS A 77 -9.23 -4.11 -10.90
CA CYS A 77 -9.08 -3.64 -9.51
C CYS A 77 -10.42 -3.58 -8.77
N ILE A 78 -10.35 -3.61 -7.44
CA ILE A 78 -11.51 -3.30 -6.59
C ILE A 78 -11.79 -1.79 -6.72
N PRO A 79 -13.02 -1.37 -7.07
CA PRO A 79 -13.34 0.04 -7.25
C PRO A 79 -13.35 0.78 -5.91
N HIS A 80 -12.89 2.03 -5.91
CA HIS A 80 -12.93 2.95 -4.75
C HIS A 80 -13.52 4.30 -5.17
N GLN A 81 -14.75 4.57 -4.74
CA GLN A 81 -15.40 5.84 -5.01
C GLN A 81 -15.12 6.84 -3.89
N LEU A 82 -14.54 7.99 -4.25
CA LEU A 82 -14.21 9.08 -3.33
C LEU A 82 -15.45 9.89 -2.93
N PHE A 83 -15.54 10.19 -1.64
CA PHE A 83 -16.46 11.17 -1.08
C PHE A 83 -15.67 12.16 -0.22
N LEU A 84 -15.83 13.44 -0.53
CA LEU A 84 -15.15 14.52 0.18
C LEU A 84 -15.90 14.90 1.45
N ASN A 85 -15.15 15.33 2.46
CA ASN A 85 -15.71 15.72 3.76
C ASN A 85 -16.62 16.95 3.60
N PRO A 86 -17.90 16.90 4.01
CA PRO A 86 -18.84 18.02 3.90
C PRO A 86 -18.35 19.32 4.54
N LYS A 87 -17.43 19.26 5.51
CA LYS A 87 -16.79 20.43 6.11
C LYS A 87 -15.94 21.25 5.13
N LEU A 88 -15.61 20.71 3.96
CA LEU A 88 -14.92 21.43 2.87
C LEU A 88 -15.84 22.41 2.13
N GLY A 89 -17.16 22.34 2.36
CA GLY A 89 -18.15 23.25 1.80
C GLY A 89 -18.93 22.65 0.63
N GLU A 90 -20.19 23.06 0.51
CA GLU A 90 -21.16 22.50 -0.44
C GLU A 90 -20.74 22.64 -1.91
N THR A 91 -20.05 23.73 -2.27
CA THR A 91 -19.53 23.94 -3.64
C THR A 91 -18.48 22.89 -4.05
N ILE A 92 -17.76 22.33 -3.08
CA ILE A 92 -16.71 21.32 -3.34
C ILE A 92 -17.31 19.91 -3.33
N VAL A 93 -18.18 19.62 -2.38
CA VAL A 93 -18.71 18.26 -2.15
C VAL A 93 -19.95 17.95 -3.01
N GLY A 94 -20.69 18.99 -3.42
CA GLY A 94 -22.01 18.87 -4.03
C GLY A 94 -23.08 18.52 -3.00
N ALA A 95 -24.36 18.76 -3.32
CA ALA A 95 -25.46 18.54 -2.38
C ALA A 95 -25.87 17.06 -2.22
N GLY A 96 -25.61 16.21 -3.22
CA GLY A 96 -26.10 14.83 -3.29
C GLY A 96 -25.13 13.74 -2.80
N TRP A 97 -24.10 14.09 -2.03
CA TRP A 97 -23.06 13.14 -1.63
C TRP A 97 -23.62 12.01 -0.77
N ARG A 98 -24.57 12.30 0.13
CA ARG A 98 -25.15 11.29 1.03
C ARG A 98 -26.03 10.31 0.26
N GLU A 99 -26.87 10.81 -0.64
CA GLU A 99 -27.73 10.00 -1.51
C GLU A 99 -26.89 9.08 -2.39
N ALA A 100 -25.74 9.57 -2.90
CA ALA A 100 -24.81 8.75 -3.66
C ALA A 100 -24.17 7.63 -2.80
N MET A 101 -23.81 7.89 -1.54
CA MET A 101 -23.33 6.85 -0.63
C MET A 101 -24.42 5.79 -0.35
N LEU A 102 -25.67 6.22 -0.17
CA LEU A 102 -26.81 5.32 0.03
C LEU A 102 -27.10 4.47 -1.22
N GLY A 103 -26.93 5.07 -2.41
CA GLY A 103 -27.01 4.35 -3.68
C GLY A 103 -26.00 3.19 -3.73
N LEU A 104 -24.74 3.46 -3.38
CA LEU A 104 -23.71 2.40 -3.31
C LEU A 104 -24.07 1.30 -2.31
N LEU A 105 -24.59 1.66 -1.13
CA LEU A 105 -25.03 0.67 -0.16
C LEU A 105 -26.18 -0.20 -0.71
N HIS A 106 -27.13 0.41 -1.41
CA HIS A 106 -28.26 -0.28 -2.02
C HIS A 106 -27.82 -1.24 -3.14
N ASP A 107 -26.88 -0.82 -3.99
CA ASP A 107 -26.35 -1.60 -5.10
C ASP A 107 -25.47 -2.78 -4.63
N HIS A 108 -25.04 -2.77 -3.37
CA HIS A 108 -24.18 -3.79 -2.77
C HIS A 108 -24.82 -4.41 -1.51
N PRO A 109 -25.76 -5.37 -1.66
CA PRO A 109 -26.48 -5.96 -0.52
C PRO A 109 -25.59 -6.78 0.43
N GLU A 110 -24.42 -7.24 -0.01
CA GLU A 110 -23.41 -7.88 0.87
C GLU A 110 -22.66 -6.86 1.76
N GLY A 111 -22.89 -5.57 1.51
CA GLY A 111 -22.33 -4.44 2.22
C GLY A 111 -21.28 -3.67 1.41
N VAL A 112 -20.85 -2.57 1.99
CA VAL A 112 -19.77 -1.73 1.50
C VAL A 112 -18.68 -1.60 2.55
N VAL A 113 -17.47 -1.27 2.11
CA VAL A 113 -16.33 -0.94 2.95
C VAL A 113 -16.07 0.55 2.88
N VAL A 114 -16.11 1.21 4.04
CA VAL A 114 -15.87 2.64 4.22
C VAL A 114 -14.50 2.82 4.89
N LYS A 115 -13.62 3.62 4.29
CA LYS A 115 -12.26 3.84 4.81
C LYS A 115 -11.70 5.21 4.41
N PRO A 116 -10.68 5.76 5.11
CA PRO A 116 -9.97 6.94 4.65
C PRO A 116 -9.38 6.75 3.24
N ASN A 117 -9.46 7.78 2.40
CA ASN A 117 -8.89 7.74 1.05
C ASN A 117 -7.38 7.49 1.11
N GLU A 118 -6.68 8.25 1.95
CA GLU A 118 -5.26 8.05 2.28
C GLU A 118 -5.13 7.45 3.68
N GLY A 119 -4.16 6.56 3.88
CA GLY A 119 -3.87 5.96 5.19
C GLY A 119 -3.41 4.50 5.12
N THR A 120 -2.83 4.00 6.20
CA THR A 120 -2.15 2.69 6.28
C THR A 120 -2.67 1.82 7.44
N SER A 121 -2.24 0.55 7.48
CA SER A 121 -2.49 -0.41 8.57
C SER A 121 -3.97 -0.74 8.84
N GLY A 122 -4.85 -0.52 7.86
CA GLY A 122 -6.28 -0.84 7.99
C GLY A 122 -7.01 -0.08 9.11
N ARG A 123 -6.49 1.09 9.52
CA ARG A 123 -7.14 1.94 10.51
C ARG A 123 -8.41 2.57 9.94
N SER A 124 -9.47 2.63 10.76
CA SER A 124 -10.76 3.21 10.39
C SER A 124 -11.38 2.59 9.13
N VAL A 125 -11.23 1.27 8.98
CA VAL A 125 -11.88 0.49 7.92
C VAL A 125 -13.12 -0.17 8.50
N PHE A 126 -14.28 0.23 8.02
CA PHE A 126 -15.58 -0.24 8.49
C PHE A 126 -16.29 -1.01 7.38
N ARG A 127 -16.98 -2.09 7.74
CA ARG A 127 -17.98 -2.71 6.87
C ARG A 127 -19.35 -2.20 7.29
N ALA A 128 -20.14 -1.74 6.33
CA ALA A 128 -21.51 -1.28 6.54
C ALA A 128 -22.48 -2.05 5.65
N THR A 129 -23.57 -2.52 6.24
CA THR A 129 -24.68 -3.24 5.59
C THR A 129 -26.02 -2.53 5.77
N THR A 130 -26.04 -1.48 6.59
CA THR A 130 -27.23 -0.67 6.87
C THR A 130 -26.90 0.82 6.79
N GLU A 131 -27.92 1.66 6.59
CA GLU A 131 -27.74 3.12 6.55
C GLU A 131 -27.13 3.65 7.85
N ALA A 132 -27.55 3.11 9.00
CA ALA A 132 -27.03 3.53 10.30
C ALA A 132 -25.54 3.19 10.48
N GLU A 133 -25.10 2.02 10.00
CA GLU A 133 -23.68 1.65 10.00
C GLU A 133 -22.86 2.53 9.05
N LEU A 134 -23.43 2.85 7.87
CA LEU A 134 -22.81 3.73 6.89
C LEU A 134 -22.65 5.15 7.44
N ASP A 135 -23.68 5.71 8.06
CA ASP A 135 -23.66 7.04 8.68
C ASP A 135 -22.62 7.08 9.82
N HIS A 136 -22.57 6.04 10.66
CA HIS A 136 -21.57 5.93 11.72
C HIS A 136 -20.14 5.87 11.16
N ALA A 137 -19.88 4.97 10.21
CA ALA A 137 -18.56 4.81 9.59
C ALA A 137 -18.10 6.10 8.89
N SER A 138 -19.01 6.76 8.17
CA SER A 138 -18.72 8.02 7.47
C SER A 138 -18.40 9.13 8.45
N GLY A 139 -19.15 9.24 9.55
CA GLY A 139 -18.88 10.19 10.62
C GLY A 139 -17.50 10.00 11.25
N GLU A 140 -17.15 8.75 11.57
CA GLU A 140 -15.83 8.40 12.12
C GLU A 140 -14.70 8.76 11.16
N VAL A 141 -14.79 8.36 9.88
CA VAL A 141 -13.72 8.67 8.90
C VAL A 141 -13.63 10.18 8.62
N PHE A 142 -14.74 10.88 8.47
CA PHE A 142 -14.74 12.34 8.27
C PHE A 142 -14.30 13.12 9.51
N SER A 143 -14.28 12.52 10.69
CA SER A 143 -13.72 13.18 11.88
C SER A 143 -12.19 13.40 11.76
N MET A 144 -11.52 12.59 10.94
CA MET A 144 -10.05 12.52 10.88
C MET A 144 -9.45 12.66 9.47
N SER A 145 -10.28 12.71 8.42
CA SER A 145 -9.83 12.76 7.02
C SER A 145 -10.59 13.82 6.21
N ALA A 146 -9.91 14.36 5.19
CA ALA A 146 -10.51 15.26 4.20
C ALA A 146 -11.44 14.52 3.22
N GLY A 147 -11.34 13.20 3.13
CA GLY A 147 -12.20 12.37 2.31
C GLY A 147 -12.18 10.90 2.74
N LEU A 148 -13.22 10.19 2.34
CA LEU A 148 -13.34 8.75 2.51
C LEU A 148 -13.56 8.09 1.16
N VAL A 149 -13.28 6.80 1.07
CA VAL A 149 -13.66 5.98 -0.07
C VAL A 149 -14.65 4.91 0.35
N ILE A 150 -15.58 4.62 -0.55
CA ILE A 150 -16.48 3.48 -0.46
C ILE A 150 -16.13 2.50 -1.58
N SER A 151 -15.98 1.23 -1.22
CA SER A 151 -15.83 0.10 -2.15
C SER A 151 -16.86 -0.98 -1.83
N PRO A 152 -17.26 -1.83 -2.78
CA PRO A 152 -18.05 -3.01 -2.46
C PRO A 152 -17.32 -3.87 -1.42
N TYR A 153 -18.08 -4.45 -0.48
CA TYR A 153 -17.55 -5.55 0.31
C TYR A 153 -17.44 -6.77 -0.58
N VAL A 154 -16.26 -7.38 -0.62
CA VAL A 154 -15.98 -8.60 -1.38
C VAL A 154 -15.39 -9.65 -0.44
N ALA A 155 -15.86 -10.89 -0.58
CA ALA A 155 -15.28 -12.02 0.13
C ALA A 155 -13.93 -12.39 -0.50
N ILE A 156 -12.84 -11.87 0.07
CA ILE A 156 -11.48 -12.18 -0.39
C ILE A 156 -11.13 -13.63 -0.03
N GLU A 157 -10.89 -14.42 -1.06
CA GLU A 157 -10.45 -15.82 -0.99
C GLU A 157 -8.97 -15.90 -0.62
N GLU A 158 -8.16 -15.09 -1.32
CA GLU A 158 -6.71 -15.04 -1.19
C GLU A 158 -6.24 -13.58 -1.33
N GLU A 159 -5.22 -13.20 -0.58
CA GLU A 159 -4.54 -11.90 -0.71
C GLU A 159 -3.04 -12.15 -0.84
N VAL A 160 -2.43 -11.61 -1.90
CA VAL A 160 -1.02 -11.76 -2.22
C VAL A 160 -0.40 -10.38 -2.29
N ARG A 161 0.76 -10.21 -1.64
CA ARG A 161 1.58 -9.02 -1.81
C ARG A 161 2.74 -9.32 -2.74
N VAL A 162 2.89 -8.48 -3.77
CA VAL A 162 4.05 -8.44 -4.67
C VAL A 162 4.83 -7.17 -4.36
N ILE A 163 6.11 -7.31 -4.04
CA ILE A 163 7.03 -6.17 -3.90
C ILE A 163 7.84 -6.09 -5.19
N LEU A 164 7.67 -4.98 -5.90
CA LEU A 164 8.33 -4.71 -7.18
C LEU A 164 9.42 -3.66 -7.01
N LEU A 165 10.52 -3.86 -7.75
CA LEU A 165 11.47 -2.83 -8.12
C LEU A 165 11.56 -2.79 -9.65
N ASP A 166 11.23 -1.66 -10.25
CA ASP A 166 10.92 -1.55 -11.68
C ASP A 166 9.85 -2.61 -12.05
N GLU A 167 10.18 -3.60 -12.89
CA GLU A 167 9.28 -4.71 -13.25
C GLU A 167 9.71 -6.04 -12.63
N GLU A 168 10.68 -6.02 -11.72
CA GLU A 168 11.24 -7.22 -11.08
C GLU A 168 10.51 -7.54 -9.76
N PRO A 169 9.89 -8.74 -9.63
CA PRO A 169 9.26 -9.18 -8.39
C PRO A 169 10.29 -9.68 -7.38
N LEU A 170 10.79 -8.77 -6.55
CA LEU A 170 11.77 -9.07 -5.50
C LEU A 170 11.21 -9.98 -4.41
N VAL A 171 9.93 -9.81 -4.06
CA VAL A 171 9.25 -10.64 -3.05
C VAL A 171 7.81 -10.90 -3.48
N VAL A 172 7.36 -12.14 -3.31
CA VAL A 172 5.94 -12.52 -3.46
C VAL A 172 5.52 -13.40 -2.31
N TYR A 173 4.49 -12.99 -1.57
CA TYR A 173 3.92 -13.80 -0.48
C TYR A 173 2.40 -13.70 -0.41
N SER A 174 1.78 -14.81 -0.02
CA SER A 174 0.38 -14.82 0.39
C SER A 174 0.26 -14.31 1.83
N LYS A 175 -0.81 -13.57 2.13
CA LYS A 175 -1.16 -13.18 3.48
C LYS A 175 -2.16 -14.21 4.01
N GLN A 176 -1.69 -15.12 4.86
CA GLN A 176 -2.59 -16.08 5.52
C GLN A 176 -3.38 -15.36 6.60
N ARG A 177 -4.71 -15.34 6.44
CA ARG A 177 -5.64 -14.63 7.34
C ARG A 177 -5.55 -15.19 8.76
N GLY A 178 -5.53 -14.28 9.74
CA GLY A 178 -5.72 -14.61 11.14
C GLY A 178 -7.21 -14.71 11.52
N ALA A 179 -7.54 -14.31 12.75
CA ALA A 179 -8.93 -14.23 13.21
C ALA A 179 -9.69 -12.99 12.70
N ASP A 180 -8.98 -11.95 12.23
CA ASP A 180 -9.58 -10.77 11.62
C ASP A 180 -10.13 -11.12 10.22
N TRP A 181 -11.23 -10.48 9.81
CA TRP A 181 -11.82 -10.70 8.49
C TRP A 181 -10.92 -10.18 7.34
N ARG A 182 -9.98 -9.27 7.64
CA ARG A 182 -8.97 -8.73 6.74
C ARG A 182 -7.68 -9.57 6.81
N HIS A 183 -6.89 -9.58 5.74
CA HIS A 183 -5.55 -10.19 5.74
C HIS A 183 -4.45 -9.24 6.25
N ASN A 184 -4.77 -8.38 7.21
CA ASN A 184 -3.84 -7.37 7.72
C ASN A 184 -2.75 -8.01 8.60
N LEU A 185 -1.48 -7.83 8.22
CA LEU A 185 -0.33 -8.34 8.97
C LEU A 185 -0.23 -7.71 10.38
N ASP A 186 -0.62 -6.44 10.53
CA ASP A 186 -0.66 -5.77 11.83
C ASP A 186 -1.78 -6.32 12.73
N ALA A 187 -2.77 -7.03 12.15
CA ALA A 187 -3.86 -7.69 12.86
C ALA A 187 -3.64 -9.22 13.02
N GLY A 188 -2.42 -9.71 12.77
CA GLY A 188 -2.02 -11.09 13.03
C GLY A 188 -2.00 -12.02 11.82
N ALA A 189 -2.35 -11.54 10.62
CA ALA A 189 -2.10 -12.32 9.40
C ALA A 189 -0.60 -12.62 9.24
N GLN A 190 -0.26 -13.74 8.61
CA GLN A 190 1.13 -14.18 8.44
C GLN A 190 1.55 -14.14 6.97
N PRO A 191 2.74 -13.61 6.64
CA PRO A 191 3.26 -13.68 5.29
C PRO A 191 3.83 -15.08 5.04
N VAL A 192 3.39 -15.72 3.95
CA VAL A 192 3.89 -17.03 3.52
C VAL A 192 4.38 -16.92 2.08
N LEU A 193 5.69 -17.08 1.89
CA LEU A 193 6.35 -16.99 0.59
C LEU A 193 5.69 -17.95 -0.40
N MET A 194 5.49 -17.46 -1.62
CA MET A 194 4.92 -18.26 -2.70
C MET A 194 6.02 -18.94 -3.51
N GLU A 195 5.85 -20.24 -3.75
CA GLU A 195 6.66 -20.98 -4.71
C GLU A 195 6.31 -20.58 -6.16
N ASP A 196 7.20 -20.91 -7.09
CA ASP A 196 6.95 -20.71 -8.51
C ASP A 196 5.77 -21.56 -9.00
N GLY A 197 4.90 -20.95 -9.80
CA GLY A 197 3.72 -21.59 -10.36
C GLY A 197 2.77 -20.58 -11.00
N ASP A 198 1.71 -21.08 -11.62
CA ASP A 198 0.78 -20.27 -12.42
C ASP A 198 0.10 -19.17 -11.61
N VAL A 199 -0.24 -19.44 -10.35
CA VAL A 199 -0.85 -18.45 -9.45
C VAL A 199 0.13 -17.31 -9.15
N ARG A 200 1.38 -17.64 -8.80
CA ARG A 200 2.43 -16.63 -8.57
C ARG A 200 2.65 -15.79 -9.82
N ALA A 201 2.74 -16.43 -10.99
CA ALA A 201 2.93 -15.74 -12.27
C ALA A 201 1.77 -14.79 -12.61
N ALA A 202 0.52 -15.20 -12.37
CA ALA A 202 -0.65 -14.36 -12.58
C ALA A 202 -0.66 -13.13 -11.66
N CYS A 203 -0.37 -13.31 -10.37
CA CYS A 203 -0.27 -12.21 -9.40
C CYS A 203 0.85 -11.23 -9.75
N VAL A 204 2.04 -11.74 -10.11
CA VAL A 204 3.17 -10.91 -10.54
C VAL A 204 2.83 -10.12 -11.79
N LYS A 205 2.24 -10.76 -12.80
CA LYS A 205 1.84 -10.07 -14.03
C LYS A 205 0.86 -8.93 -13.72
N LEU A 206 -0.18 -9.21 -12.93
CA LEU A 206 -1.16 -8.19 -12.55
C LEU A 206 -0.52 -7.03 -11.76
N ALA A 207 0.41 -7.33 -10.86
CA ALA A 207 1.15 -6.32 -10.12
C ALA A 207 2.02 -5.45 -11.05
N ILE A 208 2.70 -6.04 -12.04
CA ILE A 208 3.49 -5.28 -13.04
C ILE A 208 2.58 -4.39 -13.88
N ASP A 209 1.44 -4.90 -14.35
CA ASP A 209 0.47 -4.12 -15.12
C ASP A 209 -0.05 -2.93 -14.29
N ALA A 210 -0.33 -3.15 -13.00
CA ALA A 210 -0.73 -2.10 -12.06
C ALA A 210 0.37 -1.07 -11.81
N ALA A 211 1.63 -1.52 -11.66
CA ALA A 211 2.77 -0.63 -11.47
C ALA A 211 3.00 0.29 -12.68
N ARG A 212 2.87 -0.27 -13.90
CA ARG A 212 2.95 0.47 -15.16
C ARG A 212 1.86 1.53 -15.28
N ALA A 213 0.62 1.18 -14.93
CA ALA A 213 -0.53 2.08 -15.04
C ALA A 213 -0.36 3.39 -14.23
N ILE A 214 0.30 3.33 -13.06
CA ILE A 214 0.57 4.52 -12.24
C ILE A 214 2.00 5.06 -12.36
N GLY A 215 2.87 4.37 -13.09
CA GLY A 215 4.29 4.71 -13.27
C GLY A 215 5.11 4.66 -11.97
N ILE A 216 4.88 3.65 -11.11
CA ILE A 216 5.61 3.48 -9.85
C ILE A 216 6.83 2.58 -10.01
N THR A 217 7.93 2.92 -9.33
CA THR A 217 9.23 2.26 -9.44
C THR A 217 9.44 1.21 -8.35
N PHE A 218 9.15 1.55 -7.10
CA PHE A 218 9.36 0.67 -5.96
C PHE A 218 8.13 0.69 -5.07
N ALA A 219 7.42 -0.44 -4.99
CA ALA A 219 6.10 -0.50 -4.38
C ALA A 219 5.76 -1.87 -3.81
N SER A 220 4.81 -1.88 -2.88
CA SER A 220 4.09 -3.09 -2.46
C SER A 220 2.70 -3.06 -3.07
N ILE A 221 2.36 -4.08 -3.86
CA ILE A 221 1.07 -4.19 -4.54
C ILE A 221 0.33 -5.39 -3.97
N ASP A 222 -0.86 -5.12 -3.44
CA ASP A 222 -1.74 -6.17 -2.94
C ASP A 222 -2.74 -6.54 -4.02
N VAL A 223 -2.74 -7.82 -4.38
CA VAL A 223 -3.70 -8.44 -5.30
C VAL A 223 -4.56 -9.42 -4.53
N VAL A 224 -5.84 -9.45 -4.85
CA VAL A 224 -6.85 -10.28 -4.19
C VAL A 224 -7.56 -11.17 -5.17
N ARG A 225 -7.94 -12.35 -4.71
CA ARG A 225 -8.82 -13.25 -5.45
C ARG A 225 -10.24 -13.13 -4.94
N VAL A 226 -11.16 -12.83 -5.84
CA VAL A 226 -12.59 -12.65 -5.58
C VAL A 226 -13.37 -13.38 -6.65
N HIS A 227 -14.21 -14.33 -6.26
CA HIS A 227 -14.98 -15.18 -7.18
C HIS A 227 -14.09 -15.85 -8.23
N GLY A 228 -12.92 -16.34 -7.80
CA GLY A 228 -11.93 -16.97 -8.67
C GLY A 228 -11.10 -16.04 -9.55
N ALA A 229 -11.38 -14.73 -9.61
CA ALA A 229 -10.66 -13.75 -10.43
C ALA A 229 -9.70 -12.88 -9.61
N TRP A 230 -8.52 -12.58 -10.17
CA TRP A 230 -7.51 -11.72 -9.56
C TRP A 230 -7.75 -10.25 -9.87
N GLN A 231 -7.67 -9.40 -8.85
CA GLN A 231 -7.87 -7.96 -8.94
C GLN A 231 -6.87 -7.24 -8.03
N VAL A 232 -6.44 -6.04 -8.41
CA VAL A 232 -5.63 -5.17 -7.54
C VAL A 232 -6.52 -4.62 -6.41
N LEU A 233 -6.05 -4.70 -5.17
CA LEU A 233 -6.73 -4.12 -4.01
C LEU A 233 -6.15 -2.76 -3.63
N GLU A 234 -4.82 -2.66 -3.56
CA GLU A 234 -4.11 -1.43 -3.20
C GLU A 234 -2.66 -1.47 -3.70
N ILE A 235 -2.09 -0.28 -3.92
CA ILE A 235 -0.67 -0.07 -4.16
C ILE A 235 -0.16 0.78 -3.00
N ASN A 236 1.01 0.49 -2.46
CA ASN A 236 1.66 1.29 -1.42
C ASN A 236 3.04 1.71 -1.90
N SER A 237 3.31 3.03 -1.91
CA SER A 237 4.64 3.55 -2.31
C SER A 237 5.70 3.37 -1.23
N GLY A 238 5.29 3.28 0.04
CA GLY A 238 6.15 2.90 1.14
C GLY A 238 6.23 1.38 1.25
N VAL A 239 7.41 0.81 0.99
CA VAL A 239 7.62 -0.63 1.07
C VAL A 239 7.93 -1.01 2.51
N MET A 240 6.92 -1.46 3.25
CA MET A 240 7.05 -1.94 4.62
C MET A 240 7.16 -3.47 4.65
N MET A 241 8.27 -3.97 5.18
CA MET A 241 8.55 -5.42 5.30
C MET A 241 8.79 -5.88 6.75
N GLU A 242 8.30 -5.15 7.74
CA GLU A 242 8.57 -5.44 9.16
C GLU A 242 8.08 -6.83 9.61
N ALA A 243 6.88 -7.25 9.16
CA ALA A 243 6.36 -8.58 9.48
C ALA A 243 7.15 -9.69 8.77
N LEU A 244 7.47 -9.48 7.49
CA LEU A 244 8.25 -10.44 6.69
C LEU A 244 9.67 -10.59 7.22
N GLY A 245 10.33 -9.50 7.60
CA GLY A 245 11.73 -9.51 8.03
C GLY A 245 11.96 -10.21 9.36
N LYS A 246 10.91 -10.44 10.16
CA LYS A 246 10.98 -11.31 11.34
C LYS A 246 11.17 -12.79 10.98
N LEU A 247 10.67 -13.20 9.81
CA LEU A 247 10.73 -14.60 9.33
C LEU A 247 11.83 -14.80 8.29
N HIS A 248 12.04 -13.79 7.42
CA HIS A 248 12.96 -13.84 6.28
C HIS A 248 13.87 -12.59 6.24
N PRO A 249 14.73 -12.37 7.25
CA PRO A 249 15.55 -11.16 7.35
C PRO A 249 16.51 -10.97 6.16
N GLU A 250 17.10 -12.05 5.65
CA GLU A 250 18.03 -12.01 4.51
C GLU A 250 17.34 -11.55 3.22
N LEU A 251 16.12 -12.03 2.96
CA LEU A 251 15.32 -11.63 1.80
C LEU A 251 14.94 -10.15 1.87
N VAL A 252 14.56 -9.67 3.06
CA VAL A 252 14.24 -8.26 3.29
C VAL A 252 15.46 -7.38 3.12
N GLN A 253 16.62 -7.80 3.63
CA GLN A 253 17.89 -7.09 3.41
C GLN A 253 18.20 -7.00 1.91
N ALA A 254 18.17 -8.12 1.18
CA ALA A 254 18.44 -8.15 -0.26
C ALA A 254 17.49 -7.25 -1.05
N THR A 255 16.21 -7.18 -0.67
CA THR A 255 15.22 -6.32 -1.31
C THR A 255 15.55 -4.84 -1.14
N TYR A 256 15.93 -4.41 0.08
CA TYR A 256 16.35 -3.02 0.30
C TYR A 256 17.72 -2.72 -0.30
N ASP A 257 18.64 -3.68 -0.33
CA ASP A 257 19.93 -3.54 -1.01
C ASP A 257 19.72 -3.27 -2.51
N ALA A 258 18.85 -4.04 -3.18
CA ALA A 258 18.51 -3.80 -4.59
C ALA A 258 17.91 -2.40 -4.82
N ALA A 259 17.01 -1.94 -3.94
CA ALA A 259 16.46 -0.60 -4.02
C ALA A 259 17.54 0.49 -3.78
N LEU A 260 18.48 0.27 -2.85
CA LEU A 260 19.56 1.20 -2.58
C LEU A 260 20.63 1.19 -3.69
N ASP A 261 20.86 0.06 -4.34
CA ASP A 261 21.67 -0.04 -5.55
C ASP A 261 21.01 0.73 -6.69
N ARG A 262 19.68 0.68 -6.82
CA ARG A 262 18.96 1.52 -7.79
C ARG A 262 19.09 3.02 -7.50
N VAL A 263 19.23 3.40 -6.22
CA VAL A 263 19.49 4.79 -5.79
C VAL A 263 20.94 5.17 -6.08
N PHE A 264 21.91 4.43 -5.55
CA PHE A 264 23.33 4.83 -5.49
C PHE A 264 24.22 4.23 -6.58
N GLY A 265 23.71 3.26 -7.34
CA GLY A 265 24.37 2.69 -8.49
C GLY A 265 24.63 3.74 -9.56
N ASP A 266 25.73 3.58 -10.26
CA ASP A 266 26.06 4.43 -11.39
C ASP A 266 25.09 4.08 -12.53
N HIS A 267 24.25 5.02 -12.96
CA HIS A 267 23.52 4.90 -14.22
C HIS A 267 24.57 4.86 -15.33
N ARG A 268 24.89 3.65 -15.80
CA ARG A 268 25.57 3.46 -17.08
C ARG A 268 24.58 3.60 -18.22
#